data_AF-A0A9E5LVW2-F1
#
_entry.id   AF-A0A9E5LVW2-F1
#
_cell.length_a   1.000
_cell.length_b   1.000
_cell.length_c   1.000
_cell.angle_alpha   90.00
_cell.angle_beta   90.00
_cell.angle_gamma   90.00
#
_symmetry.space_group_name_H-M   'P 1'
#
loop_
_entity.id
_entity.type
_entity.pdbx_description
1 polymer ?
#
loop_
_entity_poly.entity_id
_entity_poly.type
_entity_poly.pdbx_seq_one_letter_code
_entity_poly.pdbx_strand_id
1 'polypeptide(L)'
;MSFPEANIVTVGDKVATIDNISCPQFNNIRGADVTNKMLTFARQRGGEFIYMNDDFFVTPKLRADIPIHSGELEIIAKHPSHYREAMFNTIEFLKYYNRPLWNFETHSPVLIDSEKLLATFELIEWQKYNHFIKSIYLNMNLPEYIRKGVNVKLHHDNIPKAEELLRTYGCLSTNETFYTTRGRSWIKNLFWIPEA
;
A
#
# COMPACT_ATOMS: atom_id res chain seq x y z
N MET A 1 -12.93 1.39 -16.49
CA MET A 1 -12.31 1.74 -15.19
C MET A 1 -12.73 0.68 -14.19
N SER A 2 -11.82 0.23 -13.34
CA SER A 2 -12.02 -0.90 -12.41
C SER A 2 -12.93 -0.56 -11.23
N PHE A 3 -13.02 0.73 -10.91
CA PHE A 3 -13.89 1.29 -9.89
C PHE A 3 -14.51 2.58 -10.43
N PRO A 4 -15.47 2.50 -11.38
CA PRO A 4 -16.01 3.68 -12.07
C PRO A 4 -16.81 4.60 -11.14
N GLU A 5 -17.28 4.07 -10.01
CA GLU A 5 -18.05 4.78 -8.99
C GLU A 5 -17.22 5.09 -7.73
N ALA A 6 -15.92 4.77 -7.72
CA ALA A 6 -15.09 5.07 -6.57
C ALA A 6 -14.92 6.58 -6.37
N ASN A 7 -15.13 7.03 -5.14
CA ASN A 7 -14.69 8.35 -4.72
C ASN A 7 -13.19 8.30 -4.41
N ILE A 8 -12.40 9.05 -5.17
CA ILE A 8 -10.95 9.13 -4.99
C ILE A 8 -10.64 10.31 -4.09
N VAL A 9 -9.85 10.05 -3.05
CA VAL A 9 -9.38 11.07 -2.11
C VAL A 9 -7.85 11.03 -2.07
N THR A 10 -7.21 12.18 -2.23
CA THR A 10 -5.78 12.36 -1.99
C THR A 10 -5.54 13.04 -0.66
N VAL A 11 -4.45 12.66 0.01
CA VAL A 11 -4.07 13.22 1.32
C VAL A 11 -2.67 13.81 1.24
N GLY A 12 -2.56 15.11 1.53
CA GLY A 12 -1.34 15.89 1.35
C GLY A 12 -1.32 16.59 0.00
N ASP A 13 -0.90 15.88 -1.05
CA ASP A 13 -0.72 16.47 -2.38
C ASP A 13 -2.06 16.76 -3.07
N LYS A 14 -2.12 17.93 -3.71
CA LYS A 14 -3.32 18.37 -4.42
C LYS A 14 -3.35 17.86 -5.85
N VAL A 15 -4.40 17.14 -6.20
CA VAL A 15 -4.71 16.72 -7.57
C VAL A 15 -5.96 17.44 -8.03
N ALA A 16 -5.87 18.13 -9.17
CA ALA A 16 -7.02 18.82 -9.76
C ALA A 16 -8.16 17.82 -10.01
N THR A 17 -9.40 18.24 -9.79
CA THR A 17 -10.63 17.46 -10.01
C THR A 17 -10.85 16.25 -9.09
N ILE A 18 -9.97 16.01 -8.12
CA ILE A 18 -10.08 14.95 -7.11
C ILE A 18 -10.42 15.59 -5.74
N ASP A 19 -11.03 14.84 -4.82
CA ASP A 19 -11.24 15.30 -3.44
C ASP A 19 -9.89 15.29 -2.69
N ASN A 20 -9.56 16.40 -2.03
CA ASN A 20 -8.24 16.61 -1.45
C ASN A 20 -8.34 16.92 0.05
N ILE A 21 -7.65 16.13 0.87
CA ILE A 21 -7.46 16.40 2.30
C ILE A 21 -6.08 17.01 2.50
N SER A 22 -6.02 18.23 3.02
CA SER A 22 -4.74 18.84 3.38
C SER A 22 -4.12 18.09 4.56
N CYS A 23 -2.87 17.69 4.40
CA CYS A 23 -2.07 17.05 5.44
C CYS A 23 -0.62 17.52 5.27
N PRO A 24 -0.20 18.59 5.96
CA PRO A 24 1.17 19.06 5.90
C PRO A 24 2.11 17.99 6.47
N GLN A 25 3.36 18.01 6.02
CA GLN A 25 4.37 17.08 6.49
C GLN A 25 4.45 17.12 8.02
N PHE A 26 4.31 15.97 8.67
CA PHE A 26 4.29 15.89 10.13
C PHE A 26 5.71 15.96 10.72
N ASN A 27 6.64 15.18 10.16
CA ASN A 27 8.05 15.18 10.56
C ASN A 27 8.95 14.66 9.41
N ASN A 28 10.26 14.59 9.64
CA ASN A 28 11.24 14.10 8.65
C ASN A 28 11.34 12.56 8.57
N ILE A 29 10.51 11.82 9.30
CA ILE A 29 10.47 10.36 9.28
C ILE A 29 9.42 9.93 8.27
N ARG A 30 9.86 9.49 7.09
CA ARG A 30 8.97 9.18 5.96
C ARG A 30 7.79 8.27 6.31
N GLY A 31 8.00 7.20 7.07
CA GLY A 31 6.90 6.28 7.41
C GLY A 31 5.95 6.84 8.48
N ALA A 32 6.41 7.74 9.35
CA ALA A 32 5.52 8.47 10.26
C ALA A 32 4.64 9.45 9.48
N ASP A 33 5.16 10.07 8.41
CA ASP A 33 4.37 10.94 7.53
C ASP A 33 3.30 10.17 6.75
N VAL A 34 3.64 9.00 6.21
CA VAL A 34 2.67 8.08 5.58
C VAL A 34 1.60 7.67 6.58
N THR A 35 1.99 7.35 7.82
CA THR A 35 1.05 7.04 8.90
C THR A 35 0.14 8.22 9.19
N ASN A 36 0.68 9.44 9.31
CA ASN A 36 -0.10 10.65 9.54
C ASN A 36 -1.16 10.87 8.46
N LYS A 37 -0.80 10.67 7.18
CA LYS A 37 -1.75 10.77 6.06
C LYS A 37 -2.89 9.76 6.19
N MET A 38 -2.58 8.49 6.47
CA MET A 38 -3.60 7.45 6.63
C MET A 38 -4.53 7.72 7.82
N LEU A 39 -3.98 8.12 8.97
CA LEU A 39 -4.79 8.45 10.15
C LEU A 39 -5.59 9.74 9.96
N THR A 40 -5.09 10.69 9.17
CA THR A 40 -5.83 11.91 8.81
C THR A 40 -7.06 11.58 7.98
N PHE A 41 -6.91 10.71 6.97
CA PHE A 41 -8.07 10.21 6.21
C PHE A 41 -9.07 9.51 7.12
N ALA A 42 -8.60 8.56 7.94
CA ALA A 42 -9.45 7.79 8.83
C ALA A 42 -10.26 8.68 9.80
N ARG A 43 -9.65 9.75 10.33
CA ARG A 43 -10.32 10.70 11.24
C ARG A 43 -11.32 11.62 10.53
N GLN A 44 -11.07 12.00 9.28
CA GLN A 44 -11.88 12.99 8.57
C GLN A 44 -13.01 12.39 7.74
N ARG A 45 -12.78 11.22 7.14
CA ARG A 45 -13.74 10.56 6.23
C ARG A 45 -14.30 9.26 6.81
N GLY A 46 -13.49 8.51 7.55
CA GLY A 46 -13.91 7.24 8.14
C GLY A 46 -14.31 6.17 7.10
N GLY A 47 -15.00 5.13 7.58
CA GLY A 47 -15.47 4.01 6.77
C GLY A 47 -14.38 3.02 6.34
N GLU A 48 -14.77 2.15 5.41
CA GLU A 48 -13.85 1.25 4.71
C GLU A 48 -13.30 1.93 3.45
N PHE A 49 -11.99 1.79 3.21
CA PHE A 49 -11.33 2.41 2.07
C PHE A 49 -10.18 1.56 1.55
N ILE A 50 -9.87 1.71 0.26
CA ILE A 50 -8.70 1.08 -0.34
C ILE A 50 -7.53 2.04 -0.22
N TYR A 51 -6.48 1.60 0.49
CA TYR A 51 -5.22 2.32 0.55
C TYR A 51 -4.28 1.88 -0.58
N MET A 52 -3.85 2.84 -1.39
CA MET A 52 -2.87 2.67 -2.46
C MET A 52 -1.95 3.90 -2.56
N ASN A 53 -0.75 3.71 -3.10
CA ASN A 53 0.11 4.86 -3.45
C ASN A 53 -0.39 5.49 -4.76
N ASP A 54 0.20 6.63 -5.12
CA ASP A 54 -0.09 7.42 -6.32
C ASP A 54 0.43 6.80 -7.63
N ASP A 55 1.28 5.78 -7.56
CA ASP A 55 2.00 5.19 -8.69
C ASP A 55 1.37 3.91 -9.27
N PHE A 56 0.04 3.73 -9.13
CA PHE A 56 -0.64 2.47 -9.42
C PHE A 56 -1.55 2.45 -10.65
N PHE A 57 -1.60 1.26 -11.26
CA PHE A 57 -2.61 0.85 -12.23
C PHE A 57 -3.39 -0.33 -11.66
N VAL A 58 -4.73 -0.30 -11.76
CA VAL A 58 -5.62 -1.31 -11.19
C VAL A 58 -6.65 -1.81 -12.21
N THR A 59 -7.02 -3.08 -12.10
CA THR A 59 -7.98 -3.79 -12.96
C THR A 59 -9.19 -4.25 -12.14
N PRO A 60 -10.32 -4.64 -12.78
CA PRO A 60 -11.45 -5.22 -12.05
C PRO A 60 -11.10 -6.52 -11.30
N LYS A 61 -9.95 -7.15 -11.60
CA LYS A 61 -9.45 -8.33 -10.88
C LYS A 61 -8.82 -7.99 -9.52
N LEU A 62 -8.66 -6.71 -9.17
CA LEU A 62 -8.07 -6.33 -7.89
C LEU A 62 -8.93 -6.87 -6.73
N ARG A 63 -8.29 -7.65 -5.85
CA ARG A 63 -8.84 -8.11 -4.57
C ARG A 63 -8.08 -7.45 -3.44
N ALA A 64 -8.47 -6.21 -3.10
CA ALA A 64 -7.84 -5.44 -2.02
C ALA A 64 -8.16 -6.02 -0.63
N ASP A 65 -9.22 -6.82 -0.53
CA ASP A 65 -9.61 -7.61 0.63
C ASP A 65 -8.69 -8.84 0.87
N ILE A 66 -7.94 -9.28 -0.16
CA ILE A 66 -6.98 -10.38 -0.07
C ILE A 66 -5.56 -9.83 -0.23
N PRO A 67 -4.95 -9.30 0.84
CA PRO A 67 -3.64 -8.68 0.77
C PRO A 67 -2.54 -9.69 0.43
N ILE A 68 -1.50 -9.18 -0.20
CA ILE A 68 -0.33 -9.95 -0.63
C ILE A 68 0.75 -9.87 0.44
N HIS A 69 1.39 -10.99 0.76
CA HIS A 69 2.59 -11.02 1.61
C HIS A 69 3.75 -11.74 0.91
N SER A 70 4.98 -11.33 1.23
CA SER A 70 6.22 -11.96 0.71
C SER A 70 6.84 -13.00 1.64
N GLY A 71 6.17 -13.30 2.76
CA GLY A 71 6.65 -14.22 3.78
C GLY A 71 6.52 -13.59 5.16
N GLU A 72 7.38 -14.01 6.09
CA GLU A 72 7.47 -13.39 7.41
C GLU A 72 8.44 -12.20 7.41
N LEU A 73 8.25 -11.29 8.35
CA LEU A 73 9.11 -10.14 8.63
C LEU A 73 10.45 -10.65 9.16
N GLU A 74 11.53 -10.30 8.48
CA GLU A 74 12.88 -10.69 8.85
C GLU A 74 13.83 -9.48 8.76
N ILE A 75 14.69 -9.33 9.76
CA ILE A 75 15.71 -8.28 9.77
C ILE A 75 16.92 -8.75 8.95
N ILE A 76 16.99 -8.31 7.69
CA ILE A 76 18.11 -8.62 6.80
C ILE A 76 19.16 -7.51 6.87
N ALA A 77 20.41 -7.86 7.18
CA ALA A 77 21.51 -6.90 7.39
C ALA A 77 21.79 -5.99 6.17
N LYS A 78 21.52 -6.48 4.95
CA LYS A 78 21.70 -5.73 3.69
C LYS A 78 20.73 -4.56 3.53
N HIS A 79 19.61 -4.55 4.25
CA HIS A 79 18.66 -3.45 4.15
C HIS A 79 19.18 -2.15 4.78
N PRO A 80 18.78 -0.98 4.25
CA PRO A 80 19.10 0.32 4.84
C PRO A 80 18.72 0.39 6.33
N SER A 81 19.45 1.17 7.12
CA SER A 81 19.25 1.30 8.57
C SER A 81 17.80 1.65 8.94
N HIS A 82 17.22 2.66 8.28
CA HIS A 82 15.83 3.09 8.51
C HIS A 82 14.79 1.99 8.19
N TYR A 83 15.09 1.09 7.25
CA TYR A 83 14.22 -0.04 6.92
C TYR A 83 14.34 -1.12 7.99
N ARG A 84 15.57 -1.41 8.44
CA ARG A 84 15.82 -2.36 9.54
C ARG A 84 15.20 -1.89 10.85
N GLU A 85 15.25 -0.59 11.14
CA GLU A 85 14.58 0.00 12.30
C GLU A 85 13.06 -0.16 12.22
N ALA A 86 12.45 0.16 11.07
CA ALA A 86 11.01 -0.03 10.88
C ALA A 86 10.60 -1.49 11.01
N MET A 87 11.40 -2.41 10.46
CA MET A 87 11.22 -3.86 10.57
C MET A 87 11.28 -4.30 12.03
N PHE A 88 12.31 -3.87 12.77
CA PHE A 88 12.48 -4.18 14.19
C PHE A 88 11.29 -3.68 15.02
N ASN A 89 10.92 -2.41 14.91
CA ASN A 89 9.79 -1.84 15.65
C ASN A 89 8.48 -2.58 15.35
N THR A 90 8.27 -2.95 14.09
CA THR A 90 7.09 -3.72 13.66
C THR A 90 7.08 -5.12 14.27
N ILE A 91 8.22 -5.84 14.22
CA ILE A 91 8.34 -7.19 14.77
C ILE A 91 8.10 -7.19 16.29
N GLU A 92 8.74 -6.28 17.02
CA GLU A 92 8.63 -6.22 18.48
C GLU A 92 7.20 -5.90 18.92
N PHE A 93 6.53 -4.96 18.24
CA PHE A 93 5.12 -4.67 18.48
C PHE A 93 4.22 -5.90 18.25
N LEU A 94 4.38 -6.59 17.12
CA LEU A 94 3.55 -7.75 16.79
C LEU A 94 3.79 -8.93 17.73
N LYS A 95 5.05 -9.16 18.14
CA LYS A 95 5.40 -10.17 19.15
C LYS A 95 4.76 -9.86 20.50
N TYR A 96 4.81 -8.60 20.94
CA TYR A 96 4.20 -8.19 22.21
C TYR A 96 2.70 -8.53 22.27
N TYR A 97 1.97 -8.34 21.17
CA TYR A 97 0.55 -8.67 21.05
C TYR A 97 0.27 -10.11 20.58
N ASN A 98 1.28 -10.99 20.53
CA ASN A 98 1.18 -12.38 20.06
C ASN A 98 0.48 -12.49 18.68
N ARG A 99 0.88 -11.64 17.74
CA ARG A 99 0.35 -11.61 16.37
C ARG A 99 1.30 -12.27 15.38
N PRO A 100 0.78 -12.71 14.21
CA PRO A 100 1.63 -13.18 13.12
C PRO A 100 2.60 -12.09 12.65
N LEU A 101 3.69 -12.52 12.00
CA LEU A 101 4.73 -11.64 11.49
C LEU A 101 4.69 -11.54 9.97
N TRP A 102 3.51 -11.55 9.34
CA TRP A 102 3.45 -11.50 7.88
C TRP A 102 3.97 -10.17 7.34
N ASN A 103 4.89 -10.23 6.39
CA ASN A 103 5.42 -9.09 5.67
C ASN A 103 4.51 -8.75 4.49
N PHE A 104 3.51 -7.90 4.72
CA PHE A 104 2.56 -7.50 3.69
C PHE A 104 3.17 -6.51 2.71
N GLU A 105 2.86 -6.69 1.42
CA GLU A 105 3.45 -5.94 0.32
C GLU A 105 3.05 -4.46 0.35
N THR A 106 4.04 -3.60 0.60
CA THR A 106 3.91 -2.13 0.60
C THR A 106 3.29 -1.62 -0.69
N HIS A 107 3.63 -2.24 -1.81
CA HIS A 107 3.20 -1.81 -3.14
C HIS A 107 1.99 -2.61 -3.64
N SER A 108 1.08 -3.08 -2.78
CA SER A 108 -0.21 -3.65 -3.20
C SER A 108 -1.39 -2.89 -2.56
N PRO A 109 -2.50 -2.60 -3.26
CA PRO A 109 -3.65 -1.95 -2.63
C PRO A 109 -4.27 -2.86 -1.56
N VAL A 110 -4.72 -2.29 -0.46
CA VAL A 110 -5.32 -3.04 0.66
C VAL A 110 -6.58 -2.37 1.16
N LEU A 111 -7.59 -3.17 1.50
CA LEU A 111 -8.81 -2.71 2.16
C LEU A 111 -8.52 -2.44 3.64
N ILE A 112 -8.93 -1.26 4.10
CA ILE A 112 -8.71 -0.79 5.47
C ILE A 112 -10.03 -0.29 6.05
N ASP A 113 -10.25 -0.65 7.30
CA ASP A 113 -11.30 -0.14 8.18
C ASP A 113 -10.69 0.97 9.04
N SER A 114 -11.24 2.18 8.92
CA SER A 114 -10.75 3.36 9.63
C SER A 114 -10.77 3.23 11.15
N GLU A 115 -11.79 2.58 11.73
CA GLU A 115 -11.91 2.43 13.18
C GLU A 115 -10.83 1.48 13.71
N LYS A 116 -10.66 0.35 13.03
CA LYS A 116 -9.59 -0.61 13.35
C LYS A 116 -8.21 -0.01 13.17
N LEU A 117 -8.02 0.81 12.12
CA LEU A 117 -6.75 1.51 11.89
C LEU A 117 -6.44 2.45 13.05
N LEU A 118 -7.40 3.29 13.46
CA LEU A 118 -7.21 4.23 14.56
C LEU A 118 -6.90 3.48 15.86
N ALA A 119 -7.72 2.50 16.22
CA ALA A 119 -7.52 1.68 17.41
C ALA A 119 -6.15 0.97 17.42
N THR A 120 -5.68 0.49 16.26
CA THR A 120 -4.37 -0.16 16.14
C THR A 120 -3.23 0.83 16.38
N PHE A 121 -3.32 2.02 15.80
CA PHE A 121 -2.26 3.02 15.84
C PHE A 121 -2.25 3.85 17.14
N GLU A 122 -3.28 3.75 17.96
CA GLU A 122 -3.25 4.23 19.35
C GLU A 122 -2.33 3.39 20.25
N LEU A 123 -2.00 2.16 19.84
CA LEU A 123 -1.16 1.24 20.61
C LEU A 123 0.35 1.46 20.42
N ILE A 124 0.76 2.39 19.53
CA ILE A 124 2.17 2.64 19.20
C ILE A 124 2.50 4.14 19.13
N GLU A 125 3.74 4.48 19.43
CA GLU A 125 4.27 5.84 19.23
C GLU A 125 4.67 6.09 17.76
N TRP A 126 3.70 6.02 16.85
CA TRP A 126 3.94 6.19 15.39
C TRP A 126 4.50 7.56 15.01
N GLN A 127 4.33 8.58 15.86
CA GLN A 127 4.85 9.93 15.64
C GLN A 127 6.37 10.01 15.75
N LYS A 128 7.00 9.09 16.49
CA LYS A 128 8.45 9.14 16.79
C LYS A 128 9.22 8.06 16.06
N TYR A 129 8.57 6.95 15.72
CA TYR A 129 9.23 5.77 15.19
C TYR A 129 8.68 5.37 13.83
N ASN A 130 9.58 4.83 13.00
CA ASN A 130 9.20 4.27 11.72
C ASN A 130 8.64 2.85 11.91
N HIS A 131 7.64 2.49 11.08
CA HIS A 131 6.97 1.20 11.13
C HIS A 131 6.47 0.81 9.73
N PHE A 132 6.19 -0.49 9.53
CA PHE A 132 5.46 -0.94 8.34
C PHE A 132 3.97 -0.92 8.60
N ILE A 133 3.32 0.19 8.22
CA ILE A 133 1.90 0.44 8.51
C ILE A 133 0.98 -0.68 8.05
N LYS A 134 1.16 -1.21 6.83
CA LYS A 134 0.35 -2.33 6.32
C LYS A 134 0.55 -3.58 7.15
N SER A 135 1.80 -3.90 7.48
CA SER A 135 2.10 -5.09 8.28
C SER A 135 1.60 -4.97 9.71
N ILE A 136 1.67 -3.79 10.34
CA ILE A 136 1.04 -3.55 11.64
C ILE A 136 -0.48 -3.74 11.56
N TYR A 137 -1.14 -3.01 10.67
CA TYR A 137 -2.59 -3.02 10.57
C TYR A 137 -3.13 -4.42 10.26
N LEU A 138 -2.58 -5.08 9.24
CA LEU A 138 -3.10 -6.37 8.77
C LEU A 138 -2.76 -7.52 9.70
N ASN A 139 -1.64 -7.51 10.44
CA ASN A 139 -1.41 -8.58 11.42
C ASN A 139 -2.23 -8.39 12.72
N MET A 140 -2.57 -7.15 13.07
CA MET A 140 -3.48 -6.86 14.19
C MET A 140 -4.94 -7.15 13.84
N ASN A 141 -5.30 -6.98 12.56
CA ASN A 141 -6.66 -7.13 12.03
C ASN A 141 -6.65 -8.12 10.86
N LEU A 142 -6.20 -9.36 11.13
CA LEU A 142 -5.93 -10.36 10.10
C LEU A 142 -7.16 -10.62 9.22
N PRO A 143 -7.06 -10.40 7.89
CA PRO A 143 -8.14 -10.76 6.99
C PRO A 143 -8.40 -12.26 6.97
N GLU A 144 -9.61 -12.63 6.58
CA GLU A 144 -10.02 -14.04 6.43
C GLU A 144 -9.12 -14.78 5.43
N TYR A 145 -8.71 -14.08 4.36
CA TYR A 145 -7.82 -14.62 3.33
C TYR A 145 -6.61 -13.71 3.12
N ILE A 146 -5.43 -14.33 3.05
CA ILE A 146 -4.19 -13.69 2.64
C ILE A 146 -3.56 -14.54 1.54
N ARG A 147 -2.76 -13.93 0.66
CA ARG A 147 -2.08 -14.65 -0.42
C ARG A 147 -0.59 -14.37 -0.44
N LYS A 148 0.20 -15.42 -0.63
CA LYS A 148 1.63 -15.28 -0.93
C LYS A 148 1.79 -14.69 -2.33
N GLY A 149 2.71 -13.74 -2.49
CA GLY A 149 2.99 -13.16 -3.79
C GLY A 149 4.31 -12.38 -3.82
N VAL A 150 4.38 -11.43 -4.74
CA VAL A 150 5.59 -10.64 -5.00
C VAL A 150 5.28 -9.15 -4.98
N ASN A 151 6.33 -8.35 -4.81
CA ASN A 151 6.25 -6.91 -5.02
C ASN A 151 5.76 -6.61 -6.43
N VAL A 152 4.63 -5.90 -6.54
CA VAL A 152 4.02 -5.55 -7.82
C VAL A 152 4.54 -4.22 -8.39
N LYS A 153 5.61 -3.66 -7.82
CA LYS A 153 6.30 -2.47 -8.35
C LYS A 153 7.30 -2.84 -9.45
N LEU A 154 7.19 -2.17 -10.60
CA LEU A 154 8.14 -2.26 -11.70
C LEU A 154 8.96 -0.97 -11.83
N HIS A 155 10.27 -1.15 -11.89
CA HIS A 155 11.21 -0.05 -12.13
C HIS A 155 11.45 0.22 -13.62
N HIS A 156 11.27 -0.77 -14.48
CA HIS A 156 11.51 -0.66 -15.92
C HIS A 156 10.29 -1.12 -16.69
N ASP A 157 10.20 -0.75 -17.96
CA ASP A 157 9.13 -1.06 -18.91
C ASP A 157 9.12 -2.54 -19.35
N ASN A 158 9.21 -3.46 -18.38
CA ASN A 158 9.02 -4.89 -18.57
C ASN A 158 7.52 -5.19 -18.78
N ILE A 159 7.06 -4.95 -20.00
CA ILE A 159 5.66 -5.12 -20.39
C ILE A 159 5.13 -6.54 -20.12
N PRO A 160 5.85 -7.63 -20.47
CA PRO A 160 5.39 -8.98 -20.13
C PRO A 160 5.12 -9.16 -18.64
N LYS A 161 5.99 -8.62 -17.78
CA LYS A 161 5.77 -8.68 -16.32
C LYS A 161 4.62 -7.79 -15.88
N ALA A 162 4.45 -6.61 -16.48
CA ALA A 162 3.34 -5.71 -16.18
C ALA A 162 1.99 -6.38 -16.46
N GLU A 163 1.85 -7.06 -17.60
CA GLU A 163 0.66 -7.83 -17.96
C GLU A 163 0.44 -9.03 -17.04
N GLU A 164 1.50 -9.74 -16.66
CA GLU A 164 1.43 -10.84 -15.68
C GLU A 164 0.90 -10.35 -14.32
N LEU A 165 1.43 -9.23 -13.82
CA LEU A 165 1.03 -8.66 -12.53
C LEU A 165 -0.44 -8.20 -12.55
N LEU A 166 -0.86 -7.53 -13.61
CA LEU A 166 -2.24 -7.09 -13.75
C LEU A 166 -3.22 -8.28 -13.91
N ARG A 167 -2.82 -9.36 -14.60
CA ARG A 167 -3.62 -10.58 -14.72
C ARG A 167 -3.74 -11.33 -13.40
N THR A 168 -2.65 -11.42 -12.65
CA THR A 168 -2.53 -12.24 -11.42
C THR A 168 -3.09 -11.51 -10.20
N TYR A 169 -2.71 -10.26 -10.02
CA TYR A 169 -3.00 -9.48 -8.81
C TYR A 169 -4.04 -8.39 -9.02
N GLY A 170 -4.38 -8.08 -10.27
CA GLY A 170 -5.27 -6.98 -10.59
C GLY A 170 -4.64 -5.60 -10.39
N CYS A 171 -3.33 -5.52 -10.15
CA CYS A 171 -2.63 -4.27 -9.95
C CYS A 171 -1.15 -4.34 -10.30
N LEU A 172 -0.58 -3.15 -10.50
CA LEU A 172 0.82 -2.88 -10.81
C LEU A 172 1.15 -1.50 -10.23
N SER A 173 2.32 -1.34 -9.64
CA SER A 173 2.91 -0.04 -9.29
C SER A 173 4.09 0.25 -10.21
N THR A 174 4.31 1.50 -10.59
CA THR A 174 5.46 1.88 -11.43
C THR A 174 6.28 2.99 -10.77
N ASN A 175 7.29 3.48 -11.47
CA ASN A 175 8.00 4.71 -11.12
C ASN A 175 8.37 5.46 -12.40
N GLU A 176 9.07 6.59 -12.27
CA GLU A 176 9.47 7.42 -13.40
C GLU A 176 10.22 6.67 -14.50
N THR A 177 11.06 5.69 -14.11
CA THR A 177 11.87 4.91 -15.04
C THR A 177 11.06 3.91 -15.88
N PHE A 178 9.80 3.65 -15.54
CA PHE A 178 8.87 2.90 -16.38
C PHE A 178 8.41 3.70 -17.60
N TYR A 179 8.37 5.03 -17.53
CA TYR A 179 7.75 5.89 -18.55
C TYR A 179 8.67 6.17 -19.76
N THR A 180 9.27 5.12 -20.32
CA THR A 180 9.92 5.14 -21.64
C THR A 180 8.89 5.34 -22.75
N THR A 181 9.34 5.55 -24.00
CA THR A 181 8.44 5.57 -25.17
C THR A 181 7.57 4.31 -25.23
N ARG A 182 8.16 3.14 -24.95
CA ARG A 182 7.46 1.86 -24.94
C ARG A 182 6.47 1.77 -23.77
N GLY A 183 6.89 2.09 -22.54
CA GLY A 183 6.02 2.06 -21.36
C GLY A 183 4.82 3.00 -21.48
N ARG A 184 5.04 4.23 -21.95
CA ARG A 184 3.96 5.21 -22.21
C ARG A 184 3.02 4.73 -23.30
N SER A 185 3.55 4.16 -24.38
CA SER A 185 2.73 3.60 -25.47
C SER A 185 1.86 2.46 -24.94
N TRP A 186 2.42 1.55 -24.16
CA TRP A 186 1.66 0.44 -23.58
C TRP A 186 0.56 0.93 -22.63
N ILE A 187 0.85 1.87 -21.72
CA ILE A 187 -0.18 2.45 -20.81
C ILE A 187 -1.32 3.09 -21.60
N LYS A 188 -1.02 3.87 -22.65
CA LYS A 188 -2.05 4.51 -23.48
C LYS A 188 -2.93 3.51 -24.23
N ASN A 189 -2.38 2.34 -24.54
CA ASN A 189 -3.06 1.27 -25.24
C ASN A 189 -3.57 0.17 -24.29
N LEU A 190 -3.57 0.43 -22.98
CA LEU A 190 -4.09 -0.50 -21.98
C LEU A 190 -5.63 -0.53 -22.06
N PHE A 191 -6.15 -1.19 -23.08
CA PHE A 191 -7.56 -1.51 -23.22
C PHE A 191 -7.82 -2.88 -22.59
N TRP A 192 -8.56 -2.88 -21.48
CA TRP A 192 -8.98 -4.11 -20.85
C TRP A 192 -10.00 -4.79 -21.76
N ILE A 193 -9.59 -5.90 -22.40
CA ILE A 193 -10.51 -6.90 -22.91
C ILE A 193 -11.12 -7.53 -21.65
N PRO A 194 -12.43 -7.37 -21.39
CA PRO A 194 -13.09 -8.19 -20.38
C PRO A 194 -12.84 -9.64 -20.79
N GLU A 195 -12.14 -10.42 -19.96
CA GLU A 195 -12.11 -11.86 -20.19
C GLU A 195 -13.56 -12.35 -20.20
N ALA A 196 -13.93 -13.04 -21.28
CA ALA A 196 -15.25 -13.63 -21.52
C ALA A 196 -15.61 -14.69 -20.49
#